data_AF-A0A100XHZ6-F1
#
_entry.id   AF-A0A100XHZ6-F1
#
_cell.length_a   1.000
_cell.length_b   1.000
_cell.length_c   1.000
_cell.angle_alpha   90.00
_cell.angle_beta   90.00
_cell.angle_gamma   90.00
#
_symmetry.space_group_name_H-M   'P 1'
#
loop_
_entity.id
_entity.type
_entity.pdbx_description
1 polymer ?
#
loop_
_entity_poly.entity_id
_entity_poly.type
_entity_poly.pdbx_seq_one_letter_code
_entity_poly.pdbx_strand_id
1 'polypeptide(L)'
;MIVTGALLAESASVQDNKLNITGGVISACKVGPERAAEATLVVLIQPEGSDDQPKIDVTVTDPAGNIQSAQLTVPESSLGGEVGFVFYPMQMPLPADGRYTIAVSGDRGSVTLPLNVLS
;
A
#
# COMPACT_ATOMS: atom_id res chain seq x y z
N MET A 1 -12.38 6.70 8.05
CA MET A 1 -10.92 6.89 8.16
C MET A 1 -10.40 7.67 6.96
N ILE A 2 -9.41 8.55 7.15
CA ILE A 2 -8.73 9.24 6.04
C ILE A 2 -7.42 8.53 5.70
N VAL A 3 -7.19 8.21 4.43
CA VAL A 3 -5.84 7.89 3.94
C VAL A 3 -5.12 9.20 3.64
N THR A 4 -4.02 9.44 4.36
CA THR A 4 -3.24 10.69 4.27
C THR A 4 -1.94 10.52 3.48
N GLY A 5 -1.48 9.28 3.31
CA GLY A 5 -0.26 8.95 2.58
C GLY A 5 -0.14 7.45 2.32
N ALA A 6 0.65 7.07 1.33
CA ALA A 6 1.03 5.68 1.10
C ALA A 6 2.40 5.61 0.41
N LEU A 7 3.11 4.50 0.58
CA LEU A 7 4.33 4.18 -0.14
C LEU A 7 4.56 2.66 -0.17
N LEU A 8 5.33 2.20 -1.16
CA LEU A 8 5.89 0.85 -1.17
C LEU A 8 7.29 0.88 -0.53
N ALA A 9 7.61 -0.13 0.26
CA ALA A 9 8.90 -0.32 0.91
C ALA A 9 9.38 -1.77 0.80
N GLU A 10 10.65 -2.03 1.07
CA GLU A 10 11.16 -3.41 1.18
C GLU A 10 10.57 -4.07 2.43
N SER A 11 10.54 -3.36 3.56
CA SER A 11 9.91 -3.82 4.80
C SER A 11 9.49 -2.68 5.71
N ALA A 12 8.56 -2.98 6.62
CA ALA A 12 8.16 -2.09 7.70
C ALA A 12 7.98 -2.86 9.01
N SER A 13 8.16 -2.17 10.12
CA SER A 13 8.00 -2.73 11.47
C SER A 13 7.56 -1.65 12.47
N VAL A 14 7.09 -2.10 13.63
CA VAL A 14 6.84 -1.23 14.77
C VAL A 14 7.98 -1.35 15.76
N GLN A 15 8.62 -0.24 16.11
CA GLN A 15 9.60 -0.16 17.20
C GLN A 15 9.22 1.01 18.10
N ASP A 16 9.03 0.75 19.40
CA ASP A 16 8.65 1.77 20.38
C ASP A 16 7.43 2.61 19.97
N ASN A 17 6.40 1.93 19.44
CA ASN A 17 5.18 2.54 18.89
C ASN A 17 5.40 3.49 17.70
N LYS A 18 6.53 3.38 17.01
CA LYS A 18 6.85 4.15 15.81
C LYS A 18 6.99 3.24 14.61
N LEU A 19 6.62 3.79 13.46
CA LEU A 19 6.82 3.16 12.16
C LEU A 19 8.29 3.25 11.77
N ASN A 20 8.93 2.09 11.61
CA ASN A 20 10.24 1.96 10.99
C ASN A 20 10.09 1.38 9.60
N ILE A 21 10.75 2.00 8.62
CA ILE A 21 10.71 1.61 7.20
C ILE A 21 12.13 1.36 6.72
N THR A 22 12.33 0.22 6.04
CA THR A 22 13.58 -0.08 5.33
C THR A 22 13.30 -0.13 3.83
N GLY A 23 14.17 0.51 3.03
CA GLY A 23 14.04 0.52 1.57
C GLY A 23 12.74 1.15 1.06
N GLY A 24 12.32 2.26 1.67
CA GLY A 24 11.05 2.94 1.34
C GLY A 24 11.06 3.70 0.01
N VAL A 25 9.86 4.04 -0.47
CA VAL A 25 9.60 4.81 -1.71
C VAL A 25 10.01 4.05 -2.98
N ILE A 26 9.67 2.77 -3.03
CA ILE A 26 9.85 1.94 -4.23
C ILE A 26 8.96 2.50 -5.35
N SER A 27 9.60 2.91 -6.45
CA SER A 27 8.94 3.44 -7.66
C SER A 27 9.29 2.66 -8.93
N ALA A 28 10.19 1.69 -8.81
CA ALA A 28 10.54 0.74 -9.86
C ALA A 28 10.99 -0.59 -9.25
N CYS A 29 10.77 -1.69 -9.97
CA CYS A 29 11.30 -2.99 -9.62
C CYS A 29 11.66 -3.81 -10.86
N LYS A 30 12.51 -4.82 -10.66
CA LYS A 30 12.74 -5.89 -11.61
C LYS A 30 12.08 -7.16 -11.12
N VAL A 31 11.50 -7.92 -12.04
CA VAL A 31 10.82 -9.18 -11.71
C VAL A 31 11.55 -10.37 -12.34
N GLY A 32 11.61 -11.47 -11.61
CA GLY A 32 12.16 -12.73 -12.11
C GLY A 32 11.20 -13.46 -13.08
N PRO A 33 11.54 -14.70 -13.46
CA PRO A 33 10.73 -15.52 -14.37
C PRO A 33 9.29 -15.75 -13.88
N GLU A 34 9.06 -15.74 -12.57
CA GLU A 34 7.73 -15.90 -11.97
C GLU A 34 6.85 -14.64 -12.09
N ARG A 35 7.40 -13.53 -12.59
CA ARG A 35 6.69 -12.27 -12.80
C ARG A 35 5.95 -11.79 -11.55
N ALA A 36 6.62 -11.90 -10.39
CA ALA A 36 6.12 -11.42 -9.12
C ALA A 36 7.19 -10.59 -8.39
N ALA A 37 6.75 -9.63 -7.59
CA ALA A 37 7.60 -8.86 -6.69
C ALA A 37 7.02 -8.88 -5.27
N GLU A 38 7.92 -8.93 -4.28
CA GLU A 38 7.59 -8.70 -2.89
C GLU A 38 7.83 -7.24 -2.54
N ALA A 39 6.86 -6.62 -1.88
CA ALA A 39 7.00 -5.29 -1.31
C ALA A 39 6.07 -5.18 -0.10
N THR A 40 6.34 -4.22 0.78
CA THR A 40 5.44 -3.85 1.85
C THR A 40 4.71 -2.58 1.47
N LEU A 41 3.38 -2.64 1.39
CA LEU A 41 2.53 -1.44 1.28
C LEU A 41 2.42 -0.80 2.66
N VAL A 42 2.89 0.42 2.80
CA VAL A 42 2.76 1.23 4.02
C VAL A 42 1.74 2.32 3.75
N VAL A 43 0.76 2.48 4.64
CA VAL A 43 -0.31 3.48 4.53
C VAL A 43 -0.34 4.33 5.79
N LEU A 44 -0.33 5.64 5.60
CA LEU A 44 -0.55 6.62 6.65
C LEU A 44 -2.03 6.95 6.70
N ILE A 45 -2.58 6.94 7.91
CA ILE A 45 -4.01 7.08 8.15
C ILE A 45 -4.26 8.12 9.22
N GLN A 46 -5.41 8.78 9.13
CA GLN A 46 -5.97 9.57 10.20
C GLN A 46 -7.32 8.94 10.58
N PRO A 47 -7.37 8.24 11.73
CA PRO A 47 -8.60 7.71 12.29
C PRO A 47 -9.58 8.82 12.66
N GLU A 48 -10.87 8.52 12.57
CA GLU A 48 -11.93 9.39 13.06
C GLU A 48 -12.83 8.65 14.05
N GLY A 49 -13.40 9.38 15.01
CA GLY A 49 -14.24 8.78 16.06
C GLY A 49 -15.53 8.10 15.57
N SER A 50 -15.88 8.26 14.29
CA SER A 50 -17.01 7.58 13.64
C SER A 50 -16.60 6.32 12.86
N ASP A 51 -15.31 5.96 12.85
CA ASP A 51 -14.81 4.83 12.08
C ASP A 51 -15.21 3.50 12.73
N ASP A 52 -16.13 2.77 12.09
CA ASP A 52 -16.48 1.40 12.46
C ASP A 52 -15.85 0.44 11.45
N GLN A 53 -14.89 -0.37 11.90
CA GLN A 53 -14.16 -1.36 11.09
C GLN A 53 -13.62 -0.81 9.75
N PRO A 54 -12.81 0.26 9.77
CA PRO A 54 -12.33 0.89 8.53
C PRO A 54 -11.54 -0.09 7.67
N LYS A 55 -11.65 0.12 6.35
CA LYS A 55 -11.00 -0.67 5.31
C LYS A 55 -10.11 0.22 4.45
N ILE A 56 -9.11 -0.40 3.84
CA ILE A 56 -8.29 0.22 2.80
C ILE A 56 -8.56 -0.53 1.50
N ASP A 57 -9.06 0.18 0.51
CA ASP A 57 -9.20 -0.34 -0.84
C ASP A 57 -7.89 -0.11 -1.60
N VAL A 58 -7.36 -1.18 -2.19
CA VAL A 58 -6.18 -1.16 -3.03
C VAL A 58 -6.59 -1.59 -4.42
N THR A 59 -6.34 -0.73 -5.40
CA THR A 59 -6.60 -1.02 -6.81
C THR A 59 -5.31 -0.93 -7.59
N VAL A 60 -4.94 -2.02 -8.26
CA VAL A 60 -3.79 -2.10 -9.15
C VAL A 60 -4.28 -2.08 -10.59
N THR A 61 -3.75 -1.13 -11.36
CA THR A 61 -3.98 -1.04 -12.81
C THR A 61 -2.69 -1.39 -13.53
N ASP A 62 -2.75 -2.38 -14.40
CA ASP A 62 -1.61 -2.82 -15.20
C ASP A 62 -1.35 -1.89 -16.42
N PRO A 63 -0.23 -2.06 -17.14
CA PRO A 63 0.10 -1.24 -18.31
C PRO A 63 -0.91 -1.35 -19.47
N ALA A 64 -1.68 -2.43 -19.53
CA ALA A 64 -2.73 -2.62 -20.54
C ALA A 64 -4.09 -2.03 -20.09
N GLY A 65 -4.18 -1.52 -18.85
CA GLY A 65 -5.39 -0.95 -18.28
C GLY A 65 -6.29 -1.97 -17.57
N ASN A 66 -5.86 -3.22 -17.38
CA ASN A 66 -6.62 -4.18 -16.60
C ASN A 66 -6.54 -3.82 -15.11
N ILE A 67 -7.64 -4.04 -14.39
CA ILE A 67 -7.81 -3.62 -13.01
C ILE A 67 -7.96 -4.83 -12.11
N GLN A 68 -7.24 -4.82 -10.98
CA GLN A 68 -7.42 -5.74 -9.87
C GLN A 68 -7.63 -4.95 -8.59
N SER A 69 -8.61 -5.34 -7.77
CA SER A 69 -8.92 -4.66 -6.52
C SER A 69 -8.92 -5.64 -5.36
N ALA A 70 -8.42 -5.19 -4.22
CA ALA A 70 -8.44 -5.90 -2.95
C ALA A 70 -8.81 -4.94 -1.83
N GLN A 71 -9.43 -5.47 -0.78
CA GLN A 71 -9.77 -4.71 0.41
C GLN A 71 -9.00 -5.25 1.61
N LEU A 72 -8.30 -4.35 2.31
CA LEU A 72 -7.43 -4.66 3.44
C LEU A 72 -8.11 -4.19 4.72
N THR A 73 -8.07 -5.03 5.76
CA THR A 73 -8.60 -4.67 7.08
C THR A 73 -7.60 -3.80 7.83
N VAL A 74 -8.09 -2.73 8.46
CA VAL A 74 -7.30 -1.89 9.36
C VAL A 74 -7.41 -2.45 10.79
N PRO A 75 -6.30 -2.81 11.44
CA PRO A 75 -6.34 -3.28 12.83
C PRO A 75 -6.78 -2.17 13.79
N GLU A 76 -7.58 -2.52 14.80
CA GLU A 76 -8.05 -1.56 15.82
C GLU A 76 -6.89 -0.85 16.54
N SER A 77 -5.76 -1.53 16.73
CA SER A 77 -4.54 -0.96 17.32
C SER A 77 -3.98 0.23 16.54
N SER A 78 -4.37 0.40 15.27
CA SER A 78 -3.93 1.50 14.40
C SER A 78 -4.87 2.71 14.45
N LEU A 79 -5.99 2.62 15.21
CA LEU A 79 -7.05 3.63 15.27
C LEU A 79 -7.00 4.52 16.53
N GLY A 80 -6.10 4.24 17.46
CA GLY A 80 -6.10 4.88 18.80
C GLY A 80 -5.52 6.30 18.90
N GLY A 81 -5.01 6.89 17.82
CA GLY A 81 -4.31 8.18 17.84
C GLY A 81 -4.71 9.12 16.70
N GLU A 82 -4.25 10.38 16.76
CA GLU A 82 -4.54 11.40 15.72
C GLU A 82 -3.87 11.11 14.39
N VAL A 83 -2.73 10.40 14.40
CA VAL A 83 -2.02 9.94 13.21
C VAL A 83 -1.65 8.49 13.43
N GLY A 84 -2.06 7.64 12.50
CA GLY A 84 -1.81 6.21 12.51
C GLY A 84 -1.10 5.75 11.26
N PHE A 85 -0.70 4.49 11.28
CA PHE A 85 -0.14 3.82 10.12
C PHE A 85 -0.51 2.34 10.16
N VAL A 86 -0.56 1.73 8.98
CA VAL A 86 -0.64 0.29 8.79
C VAL A 86 0.33 -0.13 7.70
N PHE A 87 0.75 -1.38 7.73
CA PHE A 87 1.54 -1.92 6.64
C PHE A 87 1.18 -3.38 6.36
N TYR A 88 1.29 -3.75 5.08
CA TYR A 88 0.88 -5.04 4.56
C TYR A 88 2.01 -5.58 3.68
N PRO A 89 2.61 -6.73 4.02
CA PRO A 89 3.43 -7.48 3.08
C PRO A 89 2.56 -7.90 1.88
N MET A 90 3.02 -7.55 0.68
CA MET A 90 2.32 -7.78 -0.58
C MET A 90 3.17 -8.70 -1.45
N GLN A 91 2.54 -9.74 -1.99
CA GLN A 91 3.05 -10.47 -3.14
C GLN A 91 2.28 -9.97 -4.36
N MET A 92 2.95 -9.22 -5.24
CA MET A 92 2.32 -8.55 -6.37
C MET A 92 2.60 -9.32 -7.67
N PRO A 93 1.58 -9.90 -8.33
CA PRO A 93 1.71 -10.40 -9.68
C PRO A 93 1.88 -9.24 -10.67
N LEU A 94 2.95 -9.28 -11.45
CA LEU A 94 3.36 -8.22 -12.40
C LEU A 94 3.63 -8.84 -13.78
N PRO A 95 2.58 -9.30 -14.48
CA PRO A 95 2.70 -10.12 -15.69
C PRO A 95 3.28 -9.40 -16.91
N ALA A 96 3.27 -8.06 -16.94
CA ALA A 96 3.73 -7.25 -18.07
C ALA A 96 4.77 -6.22 -17.63
N ASP A 97 5.67 -5.83 -18.53
CA ASP A 97 6.58 -4.72 -18.30
C ASP A 97 5.84 -3.39 -18.53
N GLY A 98 6.29 -2.34 -17.85
CA GLY A 98 5.73 -1.00 -17.99
C GLY A 98 5.24 -0.41 -16.68
N ARG A 99 4.40 0.62 -16.79
CA ARG A 99 3.95 1.41 -15.65
C ARG A 99 2.65 0.87 -15.07
N TYR A 100 2.74 0.35 -13.86
CA TYR A 100 1.60 0.03 -13.01
C TYR A 100 1.19 1.26 -12.21
N THR A 101 -0.10 1.31 -11.87
CA THR A 101 -0.66 2.33 -10.99
C THR A 101 -1.36 1.64 -9.83
N ILE A 102 -0.97 1.97 -8.59
CA ILE A 102 -1.54 1.40 -7.38
C ILE A 102 -2.28 2.52 -6.65
N ALA A 103 -3.60 2.53 -6.74
CA ALA A 103 -4.45 3.42 -5.99
C ALA A 103 -4.75 2.81 -4.61
N VAL A 104 -4.59 3.62 -3.57
CA VAL A 104 -4.85 3.28 -2.17
C VAL A 104 -5.83 4.30 -1.62
N SER A 105 -6.98 3.86 -1.14
CA SER A 105 -8.03 4.73 -0.62
C SER A 105 -8.64 4.18 0.66
N GLY A 106 -9.09 5.08 1.52
CA GLY A 106 -10.02 4.76 2.62
C GLY A 106 -11.37 5.38 2.32
N ASP A 107 -12.22 5.53 3.35
CA ASP A 107 -13.51 6.23 3.21
C ASP A 107 -13.33 7.67 2.70
N ARG A 108 -12.21 8.29 3.08
CA ARG A 108 -11.78 9.60 2.59
C ARG A 108 -10.30 9.58 2.26
N GLY A 109 -9.92 10.41 1.30
CA GLY A 109 -8.53 10.48 0.84
C GLY A 109 -8.14 9.29 -0.03
N SER A 110 -7.30 9.57 -1.02
CA SER A 110 -6.71 8.56 -1.88
C SER A 110 -5.31 8.99 -2.28
N VAL A 111 -4.44 7.99 -2.46
CA VAL A 111 -3.06 8.15 -2.90
C VAL A 111 -2.83 7.21 -4.06
N THR A 112 -2.08 7.65 -5.06
CA THR A 112 -1.73 6.82 -6.21
C THR A 112 -0.22 6.67 -6.30
N LEU A 113 0.25 5.42 -6.32
CA LEU A 113 1.65 5.05 -6.38
C LEU A 113 1.99 4.52 -7.78
N PRO A 114 2.89 5.17 -8.54
CA PRO A 114 3.40 4.61 -9.77
C PRO A 114 4.48 3.56 -9.46
N LEU A 115 4.42 2.42 -10.15
CA LEU A 115 5.45 1.39 -10.09
C LEU A 115 5.88 1.01 -11.51
N ASN A 116 7.15 1.24 -11.83
CA ASN A 116 7.71 0.84 -13.13
C ASN A 116 8.30 -0.57 -13.02
N VAL A 117 7.80 -1.49 -13.84
CA VAL A 117 8.28 -2.88 -13.90
C VAL A 117 9.17 -3.05 -15.11
N LEU A 118 10.37 -3.54 -14.87
CA LEU A 118 11.41 -3.76 -15.86
C LEU A 118 11.80 -5.25 -15.87
N SER A 119 12.15 -5.77 -17.05
CA SER A 119 12.83 -7.06 -17.22
C SER A 119 14.35 -6.97 -17.03
#